data_AF-K0IM35-F1
#
_entry.id   AF-K0IM35-F1
#
_cell.length_a   1.000
_cell.length_b   1.000
_cell.length_c   1.000
_cell.angle_alpha   90.00
_cell.angle_beta   90.00
_cell.angle_gamma   90.00
#
_symmetry.space_group_name_H-M   'P 1'
#
loop_
_entity.id
_entity.type
_entity.pdbx_description
1 polymer ?
#
loop_
_entity_poly.entity_id
_entity_poly.type
_entity_poly.pdbx_seq_one_letter_code
_entity_poly.pdbx_strand_id
1 'polypeptide(L)'
;MAAPVTAGLAVGTAFVILFAFFAGNNIIIPLHKDHDSAIITLERTVCYGTCPDYSLTIYGNGAVVYEGHRWVAVTGRQTSSIPQQEVKELVDYFHNV
;
A
#
# COMPACT_ATOMS: atom_id res chain seq x y z
N MET A 1 52.58 44.66 -3.74
CA MET A 1 51.20 45.11 -4.00
C MET A 1 50.37 43.87 -4.33
N ALA A 2 49.91 43.14 -3.31
CA ALA A 2 49.13 41.91 -3.48
C ALA A 2 47.71 42.20 -2.99
N ALA A 3 46.74 42.14 -3.92
CA ALA A 3 45.35 42.45 -3.66
C ALA A 3 44.66 41.32 -2.84
N PRO A 4 43.71 41.65 -1.96
CA PRO A 4 43.12 40.74 -0.98
C PRO A 4 41.94 39.95 -1.57
N VAL A 5 42.12 39.29 -2.72
CA VAL A 5 41.03 38.57 -3.41
C VAL A 5 40.82 37.15 -2.88
N THR A 6 41.80 36.60 -2.14
CA THR A 6 41.78 35.22 -1.64
C THR A 6 40.86 35.00 -0.43
N ALA A 7 40.51 36.05 0.32
CA ALA A 7 39.65 35.94 1.50
C ALA A 7 38.16 35.74 1.14
N GLY A 8 37.68 36.30 0.03
CA GLY A 8 36.25 36.21 -0.35
C GLY A 8 35.84 34.83 -0.88
N LEU A 9 36.72 34.16 -1.63
CA LEU A 9 36.47 32.83 -2.20
C LEU A 9 36.38 31.74 -1.13
N ALA A 10 37.23 31.80 -0.10
CA ALA A 10 37.25 30.81 0.99
C ALA A 10 36.01 30.87 1.90
N VAL A 11 35.47 32.08 2.12
CA VAL A 11 34.24 32.26 2.93
C VAL A 11 33.01 31.82 2.13
N GLY A 12 32.97 32.11 0.83
CA GLY A 12 31.89 31.68 -0.05
C GLY A 12 31.82 30.16 -0.20
N THR A 13 32.96 29.48 -0.39
CA THR A 13 32.99 28.01 -0.51
C THR A 13 32.64 27.32 0.80
N ALA A 14 33.08 27.87 1.95
CA ALA A 14 32.71 27.36 3.27
C ALA A 14 31.18 27.46 3.52
N PHE A 15 30.53 28.55 3.09
CA PHE A 15 29.08 28.74 3.27
C PHE A 15 28.26 27.77 2.41
N VAL A 16 28.68 27.51 1.16
CA VAL A 16 28.01 26.56 0.26
C VAL A 16 28.14 25.13 0.77
N ILE A 17 29.31 24.75 1.29
CA ILE A 17 29.53 23.43 1.90
C ILE A 17 28.70 23.28 3.18
N LEU A 18 28.66 24.31 4.04
CA LEU A 18 27.86 24.28 5.27
C LEU A 18 26.35 24.15 4.97
N PHE A 19 25.86 24.85 3.94
CA PHE A 19 24.44 24.80 3.53
C PHE A 19 24.06 23.45 2.90
N ALA A 20 24.96 22.86 2.10
CA ALA A 20 24.76 21.53 1.52
C ALA A 20 24.78 20.41 2.57
N PHE A 21 25.56 20.56 3.65
CA PHE A 21 25.54 19.62 4.79
C PHE A 21 24.31 19.82 5.69
N PHE A 22 23.81 21.06 5.86
CA PHE A 22 22.58 21.32 6.63
C PHE A 22 21.32 20.85 5.89
N ALA A 23 21.31 20.92 4.55
CA ALA A 23 20.28 20.34 3.69
C ALA A 23 20.58 18.86 3.37
N GLY A 24 21.24 18.14 4.29
CA GLY A 24 21.52 16.72 4.19
C GLY A 24 20.26 15.93 3.84
N ASN A 25 20.27 15.41 2.61
CA ASN A 25 19.31 14.51 2.02
C ASN A 25 18.88 13.40 2.99
N ASN A 26 17.65 13.48 3.49
CA ASN A 26 16.89 12.32 3.93
C ASN A 26 15.79 12.07 2.89
N ILE A 27 16.18 11.64 1.68
CA ILE A 27 15.21 11.10 0.72
C ILE A 27 14.91 9.68 1.18
N ILE A 28 14.08 9.57 2.21
CA ILE A 28 13.42 8.32 2.56
C ILE A 28 12.37 8.13 1.46
N ILE A 29 12.68 7.36 0.41
CA ILE A 29 11.65 6.91 -0.52
C ILE A 29 10.75 5.99 0.31
N PRO A 30 9.51 6.39 0.66
CA PRO A 30 8.64 5.47 1.35
C PRO A 30 8.41 4.32 0.37
N LEU A 31 8.69 3.09 0.82
CA LEU A 31 8.17 1.90 0.17
C LEU A 31 6.65 2.01 0.27
N HIS A 32 6.05 2.63 -0.73
CA HIS A 32 4.61 2.84 -0.78
C HIS A 32 3.99 1.47 -0.95
N LYS A 33 3.51 0.90 0.16
CA LYS A 33 2.78 -0.36 0.15
C LYS A 33 1.49 -0.09 -0.62
N ASP A 34 1.48 -0.51 -1.89
CA ASP A 34 0.34 -0.33 -2.75
C ASP A 34 -0.73 -1.35 -2.37
N HIS A 35 -1.76 -0.88 -1.68
CA HIS A 35 -2.93 -1.67 -1.33
C HIS A 35 -4.02 -1.61 -2.41
N ASP A 36 -3.93 -0.66 -3.35
CA ASP A 36 -5.00 -0.38 -4.31
C ASP A 36 -5.04 -1.45 -5.41
N SER A 37 -3.90 -2.08 -5.68
CA SER A 37 -3.77 -3.24 -6.57
C SER A 37 -4.09 -4.59 -5.89
N ALA A 38 -4.43 -4.60 -4.59
CA ALA A 38 -4.71 -5.83 -3.88
C ALA A 38 -5.96 -6.55 -4.40
N ILE A 39 -5.90 -7.88 -4.47
CA ILE A 39 -7.04 -8.75 -4.75
C ILE A 39 -7.03 -9.86 -3.71
N ILE A 40 -8.04 -9.88 -2.85
CA ILE A 40 -8.20 -10.87 -1.79
C ILE A 40 -9.34 -11.80 -2.20
N THR A 41 -9.06 -13.10 -2.31
CA THR A 41 -10.05 -14.11 -2.70
C THR A 41 -10.25 -15.14 -1.61
N LEU A 42 -11.50 -15.53 -1.37
CA LEU A 42 -11.87 -16.68 -0.55
C LEU A 42 -12.75 -17.59 -1.41
N GLU A 43 -12.35 -18.85 -1.54
CA GLU A 43 -13.13 -19.89 -2.21
C GLU A 43 -13.49 -20.98 -1.19
N ARG A 44 -14.76 -21.34 -1.15
CA ARG A 44 -15.23 -22.53 -0.43
C ARG A 44 -15.85 -23.49 -1.43
N THR A 45 -15.34 -24.71 -1.45
CA THR A 45 -15.79 -25.77 -2.34
C THR A 45 -16.74 -26.73 -1.63
N VAL A 46 -17.41 -27.57 -2.42
CA VAL A 46 -18.28 -28.63 -1.93
C VAL A 46 -17.54 -29.65 -1.06
N CYS A 47 -18.27 -30.28 -0.14
CA CYS A 47 -17.82 -31.41 0.67
C CYS A 47 -18.85 -32.55 0.61
N TYR A 48 -18.60 -33.69 1.27
CA TYR A 48 -19.63 -34.73 1.46
C TYR A 48 -20.70 -34.26 2.46
N GLY A 49 -21.64 -33.43 2.00
CA GLY A 49 -22.71 -32.87 2.83
C GLY A 49 -23.21 -31.52 2.30
N THR A 50 -23.61 -30.64 3.22
CA THR A 50 -24.15 -29.31 2.91
C THR A 50 -23.16 -28.19 3.22
N CYS A 51 -21.87 -28.40 2.93
CA CYS A 51 -20.89 -27.33 3.07
C CYS A 51 -21.23 -26.20 2.08
N PRO A 52 -21.25 -24.93 2.50
CA PRO A 52 -21.49 -23.80 1.60
C PRO A 52 -20.47 -23.76 0.47
N ASP A 53 -20.96 -23.64 -0.76
CA ASP A 53 -20.17 -23.46 -1.98
C ASP A 53 -20.33 -22.02 -2.48
N TYR A 54 -19.24 -21.26 -2.43
CA TYR A 54 -19.21 -19.86 -2.87
C TYR A 54 -17.79 -19.35 -3.13
N SER A 55 -17.71 -18.24 -3.86
CA SER A 55 -16.50 -17.42 -3.99
C SER A 55 -16.73 -16.00 -3.51
N LEU A 56 -15.69 -15.36 -2.98
CA LEU A 56 -15.68 -13.98 -2.54
C LEU A 56 -14.38 -13.33 -3.03
N THR A 57 -14.49 -12.17 -3.66
CA THR A 57 -13.35 -11.33 -4.09
C THR A 57 -13.51 -9.94 -3.50
N ILE A 58 -12.48 -9.44 -2.85
CA ILE A 58 -12.37 -8.08 -2.34
C ILE A 58 -11.22 -7.40 -3.08
N TYR A 59 -11.51 -6.28 -3.74
CA TYR A 59 -10.53 -5.48 -4.47
C TYR A 59 -9.94 -4.38 -3.58
N GLY A 60 -8.73 -3.91 -3.92
CA GLY A 60 -8.01 -2.86 -3.19
C GLY A 60 -8.79 -1.57 -2.99
N ASN A 61 -9.68 -1.24 -3.94
CA ASN A 61 -10.56 -0.07 -3.86
C ASN A 61 -11.80 -0.27 -2.95
N GLY A 62 -11.94 -1.42 -2.29
CA GLY A 62 -13.06 -1.76 -1.43
C GLY A 62 -14.23 -2.45 -2.12
N ALA A 63 -14.21 -2.65 -3.45
CA ALA A 63 -15.28 -3.38 -4.13
C ALA A 63 -15.29 -4.85 -3.70
N VAL A 64 -16.48 -5.39 -3.45
CA VAL A 64 -16.69 -6.79 -3.04
C VAL A 64 -17.60 -7.48 -4.04
N VAL A 65 -17.18 -8.66 -4.49
CA VAL A 65 -17.93 -9.54 -5.37
C VAL A 65 -18.08 -10.88 -4.67
N TYR A 66 -19.32 -11.29 -4.43
CA TYR A 66 -19.67 -12.60 -3.91
C TYR A 66 -20.41 -13.39 -4.98
N GLU A 67 -20.08 -14.67 -5.16
CA GLU A 67 -20.83 -15.59 -6.01
C GLU A 67 -21.24 -16.80 -5.15
N GLY A 68 -22.52 -16.91 -4.85
CA GLY A 68 -23.07 -18.05 -4.11
C GLY A 68 -23.54 -19.16 -5.04
N HIS A 69 -23.08 -20.40 -4.86
CA HIS A 69 -23.47 -21.51 -5.73
C HIS A 69 -24.49 -22.44 -5.06
N ARG A 70 -24.13 -23.10 -3.95
CA ARG A 70 -24.96 -24.13 -3.29
C ARG A 70 -24.83 -24.08 -1.77
N TRP A 71 -25.90 -24.48 -1.09
CA TRP A 71 -25.96 -24.55 0.39
C TRP A 71 -25.57 -23.23 1.08
N VAL A 72 -25.92 -22.11 0.44
CA VAL A 72 -25.74 -20.73 0.90
C VAL A 72 -27.10 -20.05 1.01
N ALA A 73 -27.19 -19.04 1.88
CA ALA A 73 -28.43 -18.29 2.06
C ALA A 73 -28.82 -17.45 0.83
N VAL A 74 -27.83 -16.94 0.10
CA VAL A 74 -28.02 -16.15 -1.12
C VAL A 74 -27.22 -16.79 -2.23
N THR A 75 -27.88 -17.12 -3.34
CA THR A 75 -27.24 -17.67 -4.54
C THR A 75 -27.07 -16.60 -5.61
N GLY A 76 -26.16 -16.85 -6.54
CA GLY A 76 -25.79 -15.94 -7.62
C GLY A 76 -24.88 -14.80 -7.19
N ARG A 77 -24.58 -13.93 -8.16
CA ARG A 77 -23.69 -12.78 -8.02
C ARG A 77 -24.29 -11.69 -7.14
N GLN A 78 -23.57 -11.31 -6.10
CA GLN A 78 -23.84 -10.15 -5.24
C GLN A 78 -22.65 -9.21 -5.25
N THR A 79 -22.91 -7.91 -5.20
CA THR A 79 -21.86 -6.88 -5.11
C THR A 79 -22.10 -6.00 -3.92
N SER A 80 -21.02 -5.63 -3.24
CA SER A 80 -21.03 -4.70 -2.11
C SER A 80 -19.74 -3.88 -2.13
N SER A 81 -19.55 -3.06 -1.11
CA SER A 81 -18.31 -2.34 -0.87
C SER A 81 -18.01 -2.27 0.62
N ILE A 82 -16.74 -2.32 0.98
CA ILE A 82 -16.23 -2.00 2.31
C ILE A 82 -15.30 -0.78 2.23
N PRO A 83 -15.09 -0.04 3.33
CA PRO A 83 -14.11 1.03 3.37
C PRO A 83 -12.71 0.54 2.97
N GLN A 84 -12.00 1.33 2.16
CA GLN A 84 -10.63 1.01 1.73
C GLN A 84 -9.68 0.81 2.93
N GLN A 85 -9.95 1.45 4.07
CA GLN A 85 -9.19 1.25 5.30
C GLN A 85 -9.29 -0.19 5.84
N GLU A 86 -10.46 -0.82 5.77
CA GLU A 86 -10.63 -2.22 6.18
C GLU A 86 -9.88 -3.17 5.23
N VAL A 87 -9.84 -2.85 3.93
CA VAL A 87 -9.01 -3.61 2.97
C VAL A 87 -7.53 -3.52 3.33
N LYS A 88 -7.04 -2.33 3.69
CA LYS A 88 -5.65 -2.14 4.12
C LYS A 88 -5.33 -2.98 5.35
N GLU A 89 -6.20 -2.99 6.34
CA GLU A 89 -6.07 -3.81 7.55
C GLU A 89 -6.04 -5.32 7.24
N LEU A 90 -6.90 -5.79 6.33
CA LEU A 90 -6.87 -7.18 5.85
C LEU A 90 -5.57 -7.53 5.14
N VAL A 91 -5.09 -6.67 4.24
CA VAL A 91 -3.81 -6.85 3.54
C VAL A 91 -2.66 -6.89 4.53
N ASP A 92 -2.63 -5.97 5.50
CA ASP A 92 -1.62 -5.92 6.55
C ASP A 92 -1.62 -7.19 7.39
N TYR A 93 -2.80 -7.71 7.75
CA TYR A 93 -2.94 -8.96 8.47
C TYR A 93 -2.27 -10.12 7.71
N PHE A 94 -2.53 -10.29 6.41
CA PHE A 94 -1.93 -11.37 5.61
C PHE A 94 -0.41 -11.27 5.45
N HIS A 95 0.16 -10.06 5.49
CA HIS A 95 1.61 -9.87 5.43
C HIS A 95 2.33 -10.16 6.77
N ASN A 96 1.58 -10.22 7.88
CA ASN A 96 2.12 -10.39 9.22
C ASN A 96 1.91 -11.82 9.79
N VAL A 97 1.40 -12.75 8.98
CA VAL A 97 1.23 -14.18 9.33
C VAL A 97 2.51 -14.95 9.03
#